data_AF-A0A522WM22-F1
#
_entry.id   AF-A0A522WM22-F1
#
_cell.length_a   1.000
_cell.length_b   1.000
_cell.length_c   1.000
_cell.angle_alpha   90.00
_cell.angle_beta   90.00
_cell.angle_gamma   90.00
#
_symmetry.space_group_name_H-M   'P 1'
#
loop_
_entity.id
_entity.type
_entity.pdbx_description
1 polymer ?
#
loop_
_entity_poly.entity_id
_entity_poly.type
_entity_poly.pdbx_seq_one_letter_code
_entity_poly.pdbx_strand_id
1 'polypeptide(L)'
;MQRRFEDAVFAVMLTTVETGRRVDLAASDYLDRFPIDTADQALRPDLIICVADCIGLIRRSAIGDENTKNAVVAAHRSWVASPPPGYSPLDRDTTRVQRCIGAIRRAIQTAAP
;
A
#
# COMPACT_ATOMS: atom_id res chain seq x y z
N MET A 1 -0.07 9.39 -11.03
CA MET A 1 0.82 8.23 -10.84
C MET A 1 0.77 7.70 -9.41
N GLN A 2 1.02 8.53 -8.39
CA GLN A 2 0.99 8.15 -6.95
C GLN A 2 -0.26 7.33 -6.54
N ARG A 3 -1.46 7.76 -6.94
CA ARG A 3 -2.71 7.05 -6.61
C ARG A 3 -2.75 5.60 -7.12
N ARG A 4 -2.36 5.38 -8.40
CA ARG A 4 -2.29 4.02 -8.98
C ARG A 4 -1.26 3.14 -8.27
N PHE A 5 -0.17 3.74 -7.81
CA PHE A 5 0.83 3.05 -7.01
C PHE A 5 0.27 2.64 -5.64
N GLU A 6 -0.45 3.54 -4.95
CA GLU A 6 -1.12 3.24 -3.68
C GLU A 6 -2.24 2.18 -3.84
N ASP A 7 -3.03 2.26 -4.91
CA ASP A 7 -4.00 1.21 -5.28
C ASP A 7 -3.31 -0.17 -5.43
N ALA A 8 -2.17 -0.20 -6.12
CA ALA A 8 -1.39 -1.42 -6.29
C ALA A 8 -0.83 -1.93 -4.97
N VAL A 9 -0.41 -1.03 -4.07
CA VAL A 9 0.03 -1.41 -2.72
C VAL A 9 -1.11 -2.11 -1.98
N PHE A 10 -2.33 -1.56 -1.96
CA PHE A 10 -3.47 -2.23 -1.33
C PHE A 10 -3.78 -3.61 -1.95
N ALA A 11 -3.77 -3.71 -3.28
CA ALA A 11 -4.03 -4.98 -3.97
C ALA A 11 -2.98 -6.06 -3.64
N VAL A 12 -1.70 -5.67 -3.63
CA VAL A 12 -0.59 -6.59 -3.30
C VAL A 12 -0.62 -6.94 -1.80
N MET A 13 -0.92 -5.99 -0.92
CA MET A 13 -1.10 -6.25 0.51
C MET A 13 -2.18 -7.29 0.76
N LEU A 14 -3.36 -7.12 0.13
CA LEU A 14 -4.47 -8.05 0.27
C LEU A 14 -4.08 -9.45 -0.22
N THR A 15 -3.47 -9.53 -1.41
CA THR A 15 -2.98 -10.81 -1.96
C THR A 15 -1.98 -11.48 -1.03
N THR A 16 -1.03 -10.72 -0.48
CA THR A 16 0.02 -11.22 0.42
C THR A 16 -0.59 -11.77 1.71
N VAL A 17 -1.54 -11.05 2.30
CA VAL A 17 -2.22 -11.47 3.54
C VAL A 17 -3.13 -12.67 3.31
N GLU A 18 -3.86 -12.71 2.18
CA GLU A 18 -4.78 -13.80 1.86
C GLU A 18 -4.07 -15.12 1.54
N THR A 19 -2.93 -15.05 0.86
CA THR A 19 -2.24 -16.24 0.35
C THR A 19 -1.01 -16.64 1.18
N GLY A 20 -0.56 -15.79 2.10
CA GLY A 20 0.71 -15.95 2.81
C GLY A 20 1.94 -15.86 1.89
N ARG A 21 1.76 -15.47 0.63
CA ARG A 21 2.84 -15.41 -0.36
C ARG A 21 3.82 -14.28 -0.02
N ARG A 22 5.08 -14.42 -0.43
CA ARG A 22 6.08 -13.36 -0.24
C ARG A 22 5.73 -12.10 -1.04
N VAL A 23 5.99 -10.93 -0.44
CA VAL A 23 5.69 -9.61 -1.02
C VAL A 23 6.35 -9.39 -2.37
N ASP A 24 7.62 -9.80 -2.53
CA ASP A 24 8.37 -9.62 -3.78
C ASP A 24 7.77 -10.41 -4.95
N LEU A 25 7.29 -11.62 -4.69
CA LEU A 25 6.59 -12.44 -5.68
C LEU A 25 5.21 -11.88 -5.99
N ALA A 26 4.44 -11.48 -4.97
CA ALA A 26 3.12 -10.89 -5.17
C ALA A 26 3.19 -9.57 -5.94
N ALA A 27 4.19 -8.72 -5.66
CA ALA A 27 4.43 -7.47 -6.36
C ALA A 27 4.85 -7.71 -7.83
N SER A 28 5.69 -8.71 -8.08
CA SER A 28 6.10 -9.06 -9.45
C SER A 28 4.92 -9.55 -10.27
N ASP A 29 4.17 -10.52 -9.77
CA ASP A 29 2.97 -11.05 -10.42
C ASP A 29 1.93 -9.94 -10.70
N TYR A 30 1.74 -9.01 -9.75
CA TYR A 30 0.83 -7.89 -9.94
C TYR A 30 1.29 -6.99 -11.09
N LEU A 31 2.56 -6.58 -11.10
CA LEU A 31 3.10 -5.67 -12.12
C LEU A 31 3.16 -6.31 -13.52
N ASP A 32 3.36 -7.63 -13.60
CA ASP A 32 3.32 -8.36 -14.87
C ASP A 32 1.90 -8.38 -15.46
N ARG A 33 0.85 -8.39 -14.61
CA ARG A 33 -0.56 -8.35 -15.02
C ARG A 33 -1.10 -6.95 -15.22
N PHE A 34 -0.64 -5.99 -14.40
CA PHE A 34 -1.14 -4.62 -14.35
C PHE A 34 0.03 -3.63 -14.40
N PRO A 35 0.56 -3.31 -15.58
CA PRO A 35 1.66 -2.36 -15.73
C PRO A 35 1.21 -0.94 -15.34
N ILE A 36 1.90 -0.31 -14.38
CA ILE A 36 1.58 1.06 -13.90
C ILE A 36 2.46 2.11 -14.58
N ASP A 37 3.75 1.81 -14.74
CA ASP A 37 4.74 2.58 -15.48
C ASP A 37 5.93 1.67 -15.81
N THR A 38 6.05 1.27 -17.08
CA THR A 38 7.09 0.33 -17.51
C THR A 38 8.47 0.97 -17.67
N ALA A 39 8.55 2.30 -17.72
CA ALA A 39 9.82 3.02 -17.82
C ALA A 39 10.46 3.28 -16.44
N ASP A 40 9.66 3.24 -15.37
CA ASP A 40 10.12 3.49 -14.01
C ASP A 40 10.74 2.24 -13.37
N GLN A 41 12.07 2.17 -13.42
CA GLN A 41 12.84 1.07 -12.82
C GLN A 41 12.71 0.99 -11.30
N ALA A 42 12.36 2.10 -10.62
CA ALA A 42 12.19 2.14 -9.18
C ALA A 42 10.80 1.67 -8.73
N LEU A 43 9.84 1.51 -9.67
CA LEU A 43 8.46 1.16 -9.35
C LEU A 43 8.33 -0.14 -8.55
N ARG A 44 9.01 -1.21 -9.00
CA ARG A 44 8.97 -2.53 -8.35
C ARG A 44 9.57 -2.50 -6.93
N PRO A 45 10.82 -2.03 -6.72
CA PRO A 45 11.38 -1.96 -5.37
C PRO A 45 10.56 -1.02 -4.46
N ASP A 46 10.07 0.11 -4.96
CA ASP A 46 9.20 1.01 -4.18
C ASP A 46 7.93 0.30 -3.71
N LEU A 47 7.29 -0.48 -4.60
CA LEU A 47 6.07 -1.24 -4.30
C LEU A 47 6.34 -2.27 -3.20
N ILE A 48 7.43 -3.03 -3.33
CA ILE A 48 7.83 -4.04 -2.34
C ILE A 48 8.04 -3.39 -0.96
N ILE A 49 8.78 -2.27 -0.92
CA ILE A 49 9.06 -1.56 0.34
C ILE A 49 7.76 -1.03 0.96
N CYS A 50 6.91 -0.36 0.18
CA CYS A 50 5.67 0.20 0.74
C CYS A 50 4.73 -0.92 1.24
N VAL A 51 4.56 -2.01 0.48
CA VAL A 51 3.74 -3.15 0.90
C VAL A 51 4.26 -3.78 2.18
N ALA A 52 5.56 -4.06 2.27
CA ALA A 52 6.16 -4.70 3.43
C ALA A 52 5.97 -3.85 4.71
N ASP A 53 6.21 -2.54 4.62
CA ASP A 53 6.04 -1.64 5.76
C ASP A 53 4.56 -1.52 6.17
N CYS A 54 3.66 -1.37 5.19
CA CYS A 54 2.23 -1.23 5.46
C CYS A 54 1.60 -2.50 6.03
N ILE A 55 2.03 -3.70 5.61
CA ILE A 55 1.63 -4.96 6.27
C ILE A 55 2.13 -4.98 7.71
N GLY A 56 3.37 -4.55 7.95
CA GLY A 56 3.91 -4.41 9.31
C GLY A 56 3.07 -3.46 10.17
N LEU A 57 2.64 -2.33 9.63
CA LEU A 57 1.76 -1.39 10.33
C LEU A 57 0.41 -2.03 10.67
N ILE A 58 -0.24 -2.69 9.72
CA ILE A 58 -1.53 -3.35 9.96
C ILE A 58 -1.40 -4.46 10.99
N ARG A 59 -0.40 -5.34 10.89
CA ARG A 59 -0.19 -6.44 11.84
C ARG A 59 0.09 -5.96 13.26
N ARG A 60 0.75 -4.80 13.42
CA ARG A 60 0.90 -4.16 14.75
C ARG A 60 -0.41 -3.60 15.29
N SER A 61 -1.36 -3.31 14.40
CA SER A 61 -2.68 -2.74 14.73
C SER A 61 -3.75 -3.81 14.92
N ALA A 62 -3.58 -4.99 14.33
CA ALA A 62 -4.57 -6.07 14.26
C ALA A 62 -4.11 -7.32 15.04
N ILE A 63 -5.00 -7.93 15.81
CA ILE A 63 -4.71 -9.16 16.57
C ILE A 63 -5.05 -10.38 15.68
N GLY A 64 -4.11 -10.88 14.87
CA GLY A 64 -4.28 -12.11 14.05
C GLY A 64 -4.55 -11.88 12.55
N ASP A 65 -4.48 -12.96 11.74
CA ASP A 65 -4.46 -12.88 10.26
C ASP A 65 -5.83 -12.52 9.63
N GLU A 66 -6.93 -13.10 10.10
CA GLU A 66 -8.28 -12.72 9.63
C GLU A 66 -8.58 -11.25 9.97
N ASN A 67 -8.14 -10.80 11.14
CA ASN A 67 -8.18 -9.41 11.55
C ASN A 67 -7.27 -8.52 10.68
N THR A 68 -6.13 -9.04 10.23
CA THR A 68 -5.22 -8.34 9.32
C THR A 68 -5.87 -8.10 7.95
N LYS A 69 -6.50 -9.12 7.36
CA LYS A 69 -7.22 -8.98 6.08
C LYS A 69 -8.33 -7.94 6.18
N ASN A 70 -9.17 -8.05 7.21
CA ASN A 70 -10.27 -7.11 7.41
C ASN A 70 -9.76 -5.67 7.62
N ALA A 71 -8.63 -5.51 8.33
CA ALA A 71 -7.98 -4.22 8.50
C ALA A 71 -7.42 -3.64 7.18
N VAL A 72 -6.86 -4.47 6.28
CA VAL A 72 -6.45 -4.03 4.93
C VAL A 72 -7.66 -3.50 4.17
N VAL A 73 -8.77 -4.23 4.17
CA VAL A 73 -10.01 -3.85 3.48
C VAL A 73 -10.59 -2.56 4.07
N ALA A 74 -10.62 -2.43 5.39
CA ALA A 74 -11.11 -1.23 6.07
C ALA A 74 -10.23 0.00 5.77
N ALA A 75 -8.90 -0.16 5.82
CA ALA A 75 -7.95 0.89 5.46
C ALA A 75 -8.11 1.31 3.98
N HIS A 76 -8.27 0.35 3.07
CA HIS A 76 -8.51 0.66 1.66
C HIS A 76 -9.81 1.45 1.47
N ARG A 77 -10.91 1.06 2.12
CA ARG A 77 -12.18 1.81 2.09
C ARG A 77 -12.02 3.23 2.63
N SER A 78 -11.31 3.39 3.74
CA SER A 78 -11.02 4.70 4.33
C SER A 78 -10.20 5.57 3.37
N TRP A 79 -9.14 5.02 2.76
CA TRP A 79 -8.32 5.72 1.77
C TRP A 79 -9.12 6.11 0.52
N VAL A 80 -10.02 5.27 0.02
CA VAL A 80 -10.90 5.62 -1.12
C VAL A 80 -11.88 6.74 -0.75
N ALA A 81 -12.45 6.69 0.46
CA ALA A 81 -13.43 7.67 0.94
C ALA A 81 -12.80 9.03 1.29
N SER A 82 -11.54 9.03 1.69
CA SER A 82 -10.78 10.24 2.05
C SER A 82 -9.35 10.12 1.53
N PRO A 83 -9.17 10.26 0.20
CA PRO A 83 -7.85 10.17 -0.38
C PRO A 83 -6.95 11.25 0.23
N PRO A 84 -5.67 10.94 0.49
CA PRO A 84 -4.72 11.95 0.95
C PRO A 84 -4.76 13.15 0.03
N PRO A 85 -4.59 14.38 0.57
CA PRO A 85 -4.49 15.56 -0.28
C PRO A 85 -3.46 15.30 -1.38
N GLY A 86 -3.85 15.60 -2.62
CA GLY A 86 -2.99 15.41 -3.78
C GLY A 86 -1.68 16.16 -3.60
N TYR A 87 -0.65 15.67 -4.28
CA TYR A 87 0.70 16.23 -4.35
C TYR A 87 0.73 17.76 -4.17
N SER A 88 1.39 18.23 -3.10
CA SER A 88 1.84 19.61 -3.02
C SER A 88 3.21 19.72 -3.70
N PRO A 89 3.41 20.63 -4.67
CA PRO A 89 4.71 20.92 -5.27
C PRO A 89 5.79 21.38 -4.26
N LEU A 90 5.39 21.65 -3.02
CA LEU A 90 6.26 22.02 -1.90
C LEU A 90 6.82 20.79 -1.15
N ASP A 91 6.29 19.57 -1.38
CA ASP A 91 6.77 18.32 -0.77
C ASP A 91 8.02 17.76 -1.48
N ARG A 92 9.02 18.63 -1.74
CA ARG A 92 10.23 18.26 -2.50
C ARG A 92 11.12 17.22 -1.81
N ASP A 93 10.94 17.01 -0.51
CA ASP A 93 11.78 16.14 0.31
C ASP A 93 11.17 14.76 0.60
N THR A 94 10.02 14.43 0.00
CA THR A 94 9.36 13.13 0.24
C THR A 94 9.39 12.20 -0.98
N THR A 95 9.96 11.02 -0.78
CA THR A 95 9.93 9.93 -1.76
C THR A 95 8.51 9.41 -1.96
N ARG A 96 8.24 8.76 -3.10
CA ARG A 96 6.99 8.04 -3.36
C ARG A 96 6.66 7.04 -2.24
N VAL A 97 7.67 6.32 -1.75
CA VAL A 97 7.53 5.36 -0.66
C VAL A 97 7.10 6.04 0.64
N GLN A 98 7.77 7.11 1.06
CA GLN A 98 7.39 7.85 2.26
C GLN A 98 5.97 8.41 2.17
N ARG A 99 5.58 8.91 1.00
CA ARG A 99 4.21 9.38 0.75
C ARG A 99 3.19 8.26 0.85
N CYS A 100 3.47 7.12 0.21
CA CYS A 100 2.63 5.93 0.25
C CYS A 100 2.42 5.42 1.68
N ILE A 101 3.50 5.25 2.44
CA ILE A 101 3.43 4.81 3.84
C ILE A 101 2.62 5.82 4.68
N GLY A 102 2.86 7.12 4.50
CA GLY A 102 2.12 8.16 5.22
C GLY A 102 0.61 8.16 4.90
N ALA A 103 0.26 7.99 3.63
CA ALA A 103 -1.12 7.88 3.16
C ALA A 103 -1.83 6.67 3.77
N ILE A 104 -1.21 5.49 3.67
CA ILE A 104 -1.80 4.24 4.16
C ILE A 104 -1.87 4.23 5.69
N ARG A 105 -0.85 4.75 6.39
CA ARG A 105 -0.87 4.89 7.85
C ARG A 105 -2.07 5.72 8.33
N ARG A 106 -2.35 6.85 7.69
CA ARG A 106 -3.54 7.67 8.00
C ARG A 106 -4.83 6.89 7.77
N ALA A 107 -4.92 6.20 6.64
CA ALA A 107 -6.09 5.39 6.33
C ALA A 107 -6.32 4.25 7.35
N ILE A 108 -5.25 3.61 7.84
CA ILE A 108 -5.32 2.61 8.92
C ILE A 108 -5.84 3.26 10.21
N GLN A 109 -5.32 4.44 10.58
CA GLN A 109 -5.74 5.15 11.80
C GLN A 109 -7.21 5.59 11.73
N THR A 110 -7.69 6.03 10.57
CA THR A 110 -9.09 6.43 10.36
C THR A 110 -10.03 5.22 10.28
N ALA A 111 -9.54 4.07 9.84
CA ALA A 111 -10.31 2.83 9.76
C ALA A 111 -10.41 2.07 11.09
N ALA A 112 -9.57 2.39 12.09
CA ALA A 112 -9.64 1.80 13.42
C ALA A 112 -10.88 2.31 14.18
N PRO A 113 -11.65 1.43 14.85
CA PRO A 113 -12.81 1.82 15.65
C PRO A 113 -12.43 2.59 16.93
#